data_AF-A0A318HVC5-F1
#
_entry.id   AF-A0A318HVC5-F1
#
_cell.length_a   1.000
_cell.length_b   1.000
_cell.length_c   1.000
_cell.angle_alpha   90.00
_cell.angle_beta   90.00
_cell.angle_gamma   90.00
#
_symmetry.space_group_name_H-M   'P 1'
#
loop_
_entity.id
_entity.type
_entity.pdbx_description
1 polymer ?
#
loop_
_entity_poly.entity_id
_entity_poly.type
_entity_poly.pdbx_seq_one_letter_code
_entity_poly.pdbx_strand_id
1 'polypeptide(L)'
;MPHTVELAGAIIFGLALLHTFLAKRFEVLAHRHSRHAGLFHFLGEVEVVFGFWALVLLIAMTVLAGPKLALDYAESREFTEPLFVFTIMVIAASK
;
A
#
# COMPACT_ATOMS: atom_id res chain seq x y z
N MET A 1 -21.26 -4.16 3.79
CA MET A 1 -20.42 -2.95 3.74
C MET A 1 -21.27 -1.82 3.18
N PRO A 2 -21.13 -0.57 3.63
CA PRO A 2 -21.83 0.57 3.02
C PRO A 2 -21.34 0.79 1.58
N HIS A 3 -22.24 1.13 0.66
CA HIS A 3 -21.89 1.42 -0.74
C HIS A 3 -20.81 2.51 -0.88
N THR A 4 -20.76 3.47 0.06
CA THR A 4 -19.73 4.51 0.11
C THR A 4 -18.33 3.94 0.35
N VAL A 5 -18.20 2.87 1.15
CA VAL A 5 -16.94 2.18 1.41
C VAL A 5 -16.47 1.40 0.17
N GLU A 6 -17.40 0.77 -0.54
CA GLU A 6 -17.08 0.03 -1.78
C GLU A 6 -16.55 0.97 -2.86
N LEU A 7 -17.20 2.11 -3.07
CA LEU A 7 -16.74 3.13 -4.00
C LEU A 7 -15.38 3.71 -3.59
N ALA A 8 -15.20 4.05 -2.30
CA ALA A 8 -13.92 4.52 -1.79
C ALA A 8 -12.81 3.49 -1.99
N GLY A 9 -13.10 2.21 -1.70
CA GLY A 9 -12.17 1.10 -1.92
C GLY A 9 -11.79 0.94 -3.39
N ALA A 10 -12.74 1.04 -4.32
CA ALA A 10 -12.46 0.98 -5.75
C ALA A 10 -11.57 2.13 -6.24
N ILE A 11 -11.82 3.35 -5.77
CA ILE A 11 -10.99 4.52 -6.09
C ILE A 11 -9.57 4.36 -5.51
N ILE A 12 -9.47 3.96 -4.24
CA ILE A 12 -8.18 3.71 -3.57
C ILE A 12 -7.39 2.63 -4.31
N PHE A 13 -8.05 1.54 -4.72
CA PHE A 13 -7.43 0.48 -5.51
C PHE A 13 -6.93 0.99 -6.86
N GLY A 14 -7.71 1.80 -7.57
CA GLY A 14 -7.27 2.41 -8.83
C GLY A 14 -6.04 3.30 -8.66
N LEU A 15 -5.99 4.10 -7.59
CA LEU A 15 -4.82 4.90 -7.24
C LEU A 15 -3.63 4.03 -6.83
N ALA A 16 -3.87 2.91 -6.15
CA ALA A 16 -2.84 1.96 -5.77
C ALA A 16 -2.17 1.32 -6.99
N LEU A 17 -2.96 0.85 -7.96
CA LEU A 17 -2.45 0.34 -9.23
C LEU A 17 -1.63 1.42 -9.94
N LEU A 18 -2.15 2.63 -10.03
CA LEU A 18 -1.45 3.75 -10.65
C LEU A 18 -0.10 3.97 -9.97
N HIS A 19 -0.05 4.02 -8.64
CA HIS A 19 1.20 4.16 -7.87
C HIS A 19 2.18 3.03 -8.18
N THR A 20 1.76 1.77 -8.14
CA THR A 20 2.61 0.60 -8.42
C THR A 20 3.23 0.65 -9.81
N PHE A 21 2.46 1.00 -10.84
CA PHE A 21 2.99 1.13 -12.21
C PHE A 21 3.90 2.37 -12.37
N LEU A 22 3.71 3.40 -11.56
CA LEU A 22 4.55 4.59 -11.53
C LEU A 22 5.78 4.46 -10.62
N ALA A 23 5.92 3.41 -9.80
CA ALA A 23 7.05 3.17 -8.90
C ALA A 23 8.41 3.36 -9.59
N LYS A 24 8.58 2.79 -10.79
CA LYS A 24 9.80 2.94 -11.60
C LYS A 24 10.11 4.39 -12.01
N ARG A 25 9.10 5.25 -12.11
CA ARG A 25 9.30 6.68 -12.41
C ARG A 25 9.75 7.46 -11.17
N PHE A 26 9.39 7.01 -9.96
CA PHE A 26 9.89 7.60 -8.72
C PHE A 26 11.39 7.35 -8.54
N GLU A 27 11.90 6.19 -8.97
CA GLU A 27 13.34 5.91 -9.00
C GLU A 27 14.11 6.88 -9.92
N VAL A 28 13.59 7.14 -11.12
CA VAL A 28 14.15 8.15 -12.05
C VAL A 28 14.06 9.57 -11.47
N LEU A 29 13.00 9.87 -10.74
CA LEU A 29 12.82 11.17 -10.09
C LEU A 29 13.76 11.35 -8.89
N ALA A 30 14.05 10.26 -8.14
CA ALA A 30 15.01 10.24 -7.04
C ALA A 30 16.41 10.66 -7.51
N HIS A 31 16.83 10.20 -8.69
CA HIS A 31 18.10 10.62 -9.30
C HIS A 31 18.12 12.09 -9.73
N ARG A 32 16.97 12.69 -10.08
CA ARG A 32 16.89 14.11 -10.44
C ARG A 32 16.74 15.05 -9.25
N HIS A 33 16.13 14.62 -8.15
CA HIS A 33 15.88 15.41 -6.95
C HIS A 33 16.64 14.85 -5.74
N SER A 34 17.95 15.13 -5.69
CA SER A 34 18.86 14.68 -4.62
C SER A 34 18.36 14.99 -3.20
N ARG A 35 17.64 16.10 -2.99
CA ARG A 35 17.14 16.50 -1.66
C ARG A 35 16.02 15.60 -1.09
N HIS A 36 15.30 14.86 -1.93
CA HIS A 36 14.21 13.97 -1.51
C HIS A 36 14.39 12.54 -2.03
N ALA A 37 15.61 12.19 -2.46
CA ALA A 37 15.91 10.91 -3.08
C ALA A 37 15.52 9.71 -2.19
N GLY A 38 15.75 9.81 -0.87
CA GLY A 38 15.36 8.76 0.07
C GLY A 38 13.85 8.53 0.16
N LEU A 39 13.03 9.60 0.13
CA LEU A 39 11.57 9.48 0.15
C LEU A 39 11.04 8.87 -1.16
N PHE A 40 11.61 9.28 -2.30
CA PHE A 40 11.21 8.73 -3.60
C PHE A 40 11.66 7.28 -3.79
N HIS A 41 12.81 6.90 -3.22
CA HIS A 41 13.25 5.51 -3.19
C HIS A 41 12.31 4.65 -2.33
N PHE A 42 12.02 5.10 -1.11
CA PHE A 42 11.09 4.43 -0.21
C PHE A 42 9.70 4.26 -0.83
N LEU A 43 9.16 5.28 -1.49
CA LEU A 43 7.88 5.17 -2.22
C LEU A 43 7.94 4.29 -3.48
N GLY A 44 9.14 3.95 -3.96
CA GLY A 44 9.35 3.05 -5.10
C GLY A 44 9.40 1.57 -4.70
N GLU A 45 9.63 1.26 -3.43
CA GLU A 45 9.64 -0.12 -2.91
C GLU A 45 8.23 -0.71 -2.90
N VAL A 46 8.09 -1.93 -3.43
CA VAL A 46 6.78 -2.59 -3.56
C VAL A 46 6.18 -2.93 -2.20
N GLU A 47 7.02 -3.17 -1.20
CA GLU A 47 6.72 -3.38 0.20
C GLU A 47 6.00 -2.18 0.80
N VAL A 48 6.55 -1.00 0.54
CA VAL A 48 6.05 0.27 1.05
C VAL A 48 4.75 0.63 0.36
N VAL A 49 4.69 0.44 -0.96
CA VAL A 49 3.47 0.70 -1.75
C VAL A 49 2.31 -0.13 -1.21
N PHE A 50 2.52 -1.42 -0.94
CA PHE A 50 1.50 -2.29 -0.35
C PHE A 50 1.03 -1.81 1.03
N GLY A 51 1.96 -1.61 1.96
CA GLY A 51 1.63 -1.21 3.33
C GLY A 51 0.96 0.18 3.39
N PHE A 52 1.41 1.12 2.56
CA PHE A 52 0.85 2.46 2.47
C PHE A 52 -0.63 2.44 2.04
N TRP A 53 -0.96 1.71 0.97
CA TRP A 53 -2.34 1.66 0.47
C TRP A 53 -3.27 0.86 1.39
N ALA A 54 -2.75 -0.18 2.06
CA ALA A 54 -3.50 -0.89 3.10
C ALA A 54 -3.88 0.04 4.27
N LEU A 55 -2.94 0.88 4.73
CA LEU A 55 -3.21 1.89 5.76
C LEU A 55 -4.24 2.91 5.30
N VAL A 56 -4.10 3.45 4.08
CA VAL A 56 -5.06 4.42 3.52
C VAL A 56 -6.48 3.82 3.46
N LEU A 57 -6.61 2.56 3.05
CA LEU A 57 -7.88 1.85 3.02
C LEU A 57 -8.47 1.70 4.43
N LEU A 58 -7.68 1.26 5.41
CA LEU A 58 -8.10 1.10 6.81
C LEU A 58 -8.57 2.42 7.44
N ILE A 59 -7.86 3.52 7.16
CA ILE A 59 -8.25 4.86 7.61
C ILE A 59 -9.57 5.28 6.95
N ALA A 60 -9.71 5.09 5.63
CA ALA A 60 -10.93 5.42 4.91
C ALA A 60 -12.14 4.62 5.43
N MET A 61 -11.98 3.31 5.67
CA MET A 61 -13.01 2.46 6.28
C MET A 61 -13.37 2.94 7.68
N THR A 62 -12.37 3.27 8.50
CA THR A 62 -12.58 3.80 9.86
C THR A 62 -13.39 5.09 9.84
N VAL A 63 -13.08 6.03 8.94
CA VAL A 63 -13.79 7.31 8.83
C VAL A 63 -15.21 7.15 8.27
N LEU A 64 -15.40 6.27 7.27
CA LEU A 64 -16.68 6.14 6.55
C LEU A 64 -17.67 5.19 7.22
N ALA A 65 -17.20 4.16 7.91
CA ALA A 65 -18.02 3.08 8.46
C ALA A 65 -17.73 2.75 9.93
N GLY A 66 -16.77 3.45 10.55
CA GLY A 66 -16.40 3.30 11.94
C GLY A 66 -15.28 2.27 12.18
N PRO A 67 -14.61 2.35 13.34
CA PRO A 67 -13.43 1.54 13.66
C PRO A 67 -13.75 0.05 13.77
N LYS A 68 -14.93 -0.33 14.27
CA LYS A 68 -15.30 -1.74 14.45
C LYS A 68 -15.32 -2.49 13.12
N LEU A 69 -15.97 -1.92 12.11
CA LEU A 69 -16.09 -2.54 10.80
C LEU A 69 -14.75 -2.58 10.05
N ALA A 70 -13.88 -1.61 10.28
CA ALA A 70 -12.51 -1.60 9.75
C ALA A 70 -11.65 -2.71 10.38
N LEU A 71 -11.77 -2.92 11.70
CA LEU A 71 -11.10 -4.01 12.42
C LEU A 71 -11.65 -5.38 11.99
N ASP A 72 -12.97 -5.56 11.97
CA ASP A 72 -13.61 -6.80 11.52
C ASP A 72 -13.15 -7.16 10.09
N TYR A 73 -13.01 -6.15 9.21
CA TYR A 73 -12.46 -6.35 7.87
C TYR A 73 -11.01 -6.83 7.91
N ALA A 74 -10.13 -6.14 8.66
CA ALA A 74 -8.72 -6.49 8.76
C ALA A 74 -8.51 -7.89 9.36
N GLU A 75 -9.25 -8.26 10.41
CA GLU A 75 -9.16 -9.57 11.06
C GLU A 75 -9.69 -10.70 10.18
N SER A 76 -10.59 -10.42 9.24
CA SER A 76 -11.14 -11.42 8.33
C SER A 76 -10.23 -11.78 7.15
N ARG A 77 -9.06 -11.14 7.00
CA ARG A 77 -8.15 -11.36 5.87
C ARG A 77 -7.06 -12.36 6.25
N GLU A 78 -6.74 -13.26 5.31
CA GLU A 78 -5.62 -14.18 5.44
C GLU A 78 -4.31 -13.50 5.00
N PHE A 79 -3.40 -13.30 5.95
CA PHE A 79 -2.10 -12.68 5.68
C PHE A 79 -0.98 -13.70 5.43
N THR A 80 -1.26 -14.99 5.49
CA THR A 80 -0.26 -16.06 5.33
C THR A 80 0.49 -15.96 3.99
N GLU A 81 -0.24 -15.81 2.88
CA GLU A 81 0.38 -15.69 1.55
C GLU A 81 1.15 -14.37 1.37
N PRO A 82 0.58 -13.18 1.68
CA PRO A 82 1.33 -11.93 1.63
C PRO A 82 2.61 -11.94 2.48
N LEU A 83 2.53 -12.50 3.69
CA LEU A 83 3.67 -12.55 4.62
C LEU A 83 4.76 -13.49 4.11
N PHE A 84 4.39 -14.61 3.48
CA PHE A 84 5.32 -15.50 2.81
C PHE A 84 6.07 -14.79 1.68
N VAL A 85 5.34 -14.12 0.77
CA VAL A 85 5.94 -13.37 -0.36
C VAL A 85 6.87 -12.27 0.15
N PHE A 86 6.44 -11.53 1.17
CA PHE A 86 7.27 -10.50 1.81
C PHE A 86 8.57 -11.10 2.38
N THR A 87 8.47 -12.22 3.10
CA THR A 87 9.62 -12.88 3.72
C THR A 87 10.65 -13.34 2.69
N ILE A 88 10.22 -14.04 1.63
CA ILE A 88 11.14 -14.53 0.60
C ILE A 88 11.80 -13.37 -0.17
N MET A 89 11.09 -12.26 -0.38
CA MET A 89 11.62 -11.08 -1.06
C MET A 89 12.69 -10.38 -0.20
N VAL A 90 12.44 -10.22 1.10
CA VAL A 90 13.43 -9.67 2.05
C VAL A 90 14.68 -10.56 2.12
N ILE A 91 14.50 -11.88 2.18
CA ILE A 91 15.63 -12.84 2.19
C ILE A 91 16.40 -12.77 0.87
N ALA A 92 15.73 -12.69 -0.29
CA ALA A 92 16.39 -12.58 -1.59
C ALA A 92 17.14 -11.26 -1.78
N ALA A 93 16.66 -10.17 -1.16
CA ALA A 93 17.29 -8.86 -1.19
C ALA A 93 18.47 -8.72 -0.19
N SER A 94 18.53 -9.57 0.84
CA SER A 94 19.65 -9.60 1.78
C SER A 94 20.81 -10.44 1.22
N LYS A 95 22.03 -9.93 1.37
CA LYS A 95 23.27 -10.63 0.97
C LYS A 95 23.75 -11.61 2.04
#